data_AF-A0A3A8YZL9-F1
#
_entry.id   AF-A0A3A8YZL9-F1
#
_cell.length_a   1.000
_cell.length_b   1.000
_cell.length_c   1.000
_cell.angle_alpha   90.00
_cell.angle_beta   90.00
_cell.angle_gamma   90.00
#
_symmetry.space_group_name_H-M   'P 1'
#
loop_
_entity.id
_entity.type
_entity.pdbx_description
1 polymer ?
#
loop_
_entity_poly.entity_id
_entity_poly.type
_entity_poly.pdbx_seq_one_letter_code
_entity_poly.pdbx_strand_id
1 'polypeptide(L)'
;MGKRTLSARKAAHFETHPEDIILSHRAYNLLIGGITAYGLIMNFIICRFFRDVFVYMNPALLYGGYFVLGISGILLVCFCHKPAITFLGYNMIVLPLGAVLSTIVAGIHPLIIFQTCGLTGSITVIMLCLSVLFPQFFLRIGRVLFVSLFAMILVGLFCMVFRMNLSIYSYISAGIFSLYIGYDWARANSYPHTLKNAVEAACELYIDIANLFIDILAIVTDN
;
A
#
# COMPACT_ATOMS: atom_id res chain seq x y z
N MET A 1 -35.71 14.64 5.07
CA MET A 1 -35.67 14.26 3.63
C MET A 1 -34.25 14.38 3.02
N GLY A 2 -33.16 14.19 3.80
CA GLY A 2 -31.79 14.49 3.34
C GLY A 2 -30.70 13.43 3.61
N LYS A 3 -31.07 12.21 4.03
CA LYS A 3 -30.10 11.12 4.30
C LYS A 3 -29.97 10.08 3.16
N ARG A 4 -30.86 10.10 2.16
CA ARG A 4 -30.86 9.13 1.04
C ARG A 4 -29.94 9.51 -0.14
N THR A 5 -29.48 10.75 -0.21
CA THR A 5 -28.72 11.24 -1.38
C THR A 5 -27.21 11.05 -1.26
N LEU A 6 -26.65 10.92 -0.05
CA LEU A 6 -25.21 10.70 0.16
C LEU A 6 -24.79 9.24 0.00
N SER A 7 -25.67 8.27 0.29
CA SER A 7 -25.36 6.85 0.05
C SER A 7 -25.40 6.50 -1.45
N ALA A 8 -26.21 7.22 -2.23
CA ALA A 8 -26.29 7.06 -3.68
C ALA A 8 -25.00 7.53 -4.40
N ARG A 9 -24.36 8.61 -3.94
CA ARG A 9 -23.10 9.10 -4.54
C ARG A 9 -21.89 8.22 -4.27
N LYS A 10 -21.87 7.45 -3.17
CA LYS A 10 -20.80 6.46 -2.90
C LYS A 10 -21.00 5.15 -3.68
N ALA A 11 -22.24 4.83 -4.07
CA ALA A 11 -22.53 3.71 -4.95
C ALA A 11 -22.10 3.98 -6.41
N ALA A 12 -22.15 5.25 -6.85
CA ALA A 12 -21.81 5.64 -8.22
C ALA A 12 -20.31 5.48 -8.60
N HIS A 13 -19.40 5.31 -7.63
CA HIS A 13 -17.98 5.11 -7.92
C HIS A 13 -17.62 3.64 -8.20
N PHE A 14 -18.51 2.71 -7.80
CA PHE A 14 -18.39 1.26 -8.00
C PHE A 14 -19.48 0.76 -8.95
N GLU A 15 -19.84 1.56 -9.95
CA GLU A 15 -20.70 1.10 -11.04
C GLU A 15 -19.88 0.23 -11.99
N THR A 16 -20.39 -0.97 -12.25
CA THR A 16 -19.94 -1.78 -13.39
C THR A 16 -20.26 -1.01 -14.66
N HIS A 17 -19.23 -0.63 -15.41
CA HIS A 17 -19.43 -0.08 -16.74
C HIS A 17 -19.90 -1.19 -17.68
N PRO A 18 -20.67 -0.89 -18.73
CA PRO A 18 -21.19 -1.90 -19.67
C PRO A 18 -20.11 -2.78 -20.30
N GLU A 19 -18.88 -2.27 -20.34
CA GLU A 19 -17.67 -2.91 -20.86
C GLU A 19 -16.86 -3.71 -19.82
N ASP A 20 -17.26 -3.69 -18.54
CA ASP A 20 -16.52 -4.38 -17.48
C ASP A 20 -16.75 -5.89 -17.52
N ILE A 21 -15.64 -6.63 -17.69
CA ILE A 21 -15.64 -8.08 -17.55
C ILE A 21 -15.77 -8.44 -16.06
N ILE A 22 -16.86 -9.09 -15.69
CA ILE A 22 -17.05 -9.64 -14.35
C ILE A 22 -16.21 -10.91 -14.20
N LEU A 23 -15.28 -10.88 -13.26
CA LEU A 23 -14.37 -11.98 -12.97
C LEU A 23 -15.00 -12.96 -11.98
N SER A 24 -14.61 -14.23 -12.07
CA SER A 24 -14.89 -15.18 -10.99
C SER A 24 -14.17 -14.75 -9.71
N HIS A 25 -14.72 -15.11 -8.55
CA HIS A 25 -14.11 -14.79 -7.25
C HIS A 25 -12.65 -15.25 -7.16
N ARG A 26 -12.35 -16.45 -7.68
CA ARG A 26 -10.99 -17.00 -7.68
C ARG A 26 -10.05 -16.21 -8.57
N ALA A 27 -10.50 -15.86 -9.78
CA ALA A 27 -9.69 -15.07 -10.73
C ALA A 27 -9.42 -13.67 -10.18
N TYR A 28 -10.43 -13.03 -9.57
CA TYR A 28 -10.30 -11.71 -8.94
C TYR A 28 -9.26 -11.71 -7.81
N ASN A 29 -9.36 -12.64 -6.86
CA ASN A 29 -8.43 -12.72 -5.74
C ASN A 29 -7.00 -13.11 -6.19
N LEU A 30 -6.88 -13.97 -7.21
CA LEU A 30 -5.59 -14.30 -7.81
C LEU A 30 -4.96 -13.10 -8.51
N LEU A 31 -5.77 -12.27 -9.18
CA LEU A 31 -5.30 -11.04 -9.82
C LEU A 31 -4.82 -10.02 -8.79
N ILE A 32 -5.57 -9.81 -7.70
CA ILE A 32 -5.11 -8.92 -6.62
C ILE A 32 -3.75 -9.38 -6.10
N GLY A 33 -3.65 -10.65 -5.69
CA GLY A 33 -2.39 -11.21 -5.18
C GLY A 33 -1.25 -11.15 -6.20
N GLY A 34 -1.53 -11.45 -7.48
CA GLY A 34 -0.55 -11.42 -8.55
C GLY A 34 -0.03 -10.02 -8.87
N ILE A 35 -0.91 -9.02 -8.90
CA ILE A 35 -0.54 -7.62 -9.15
C ILE A 35 0.24 -7.06 -7.95
N THR A 36 -0.19 -7.34 -6.71
CA THR A 36 0.55 -6.96 -5.51
C THR A 36 1.94 -7.61 -5.48
N ALA A 37 2.04 -8.90 -5.79
CA ALA A 37 3.33 -9.60 -5.88
C ALA A 37 4.23 -9.00 -6.97
N TYR A 38 3.69 -8.62 -8.12
CA TYR A 38 4.42 -7.90 -9.17
C TYR A 38 5.05 -6.62 -8.62
N GLY A 39 4.30 -5.78 -7.89
CA GLY A 39 4.86 -4.54 -7.33
C GLY A 39 6.01 -4.79 -6.34
N LEU A 40 5.87 -5.80 -5.49
CA LEU A 40 6.93 -6.20 -4.54
C LEU A 40 8.19 -6.73 -5.28
N ILE A 41 8.00 -7.52 -6.33
CA ILE A 41 9.10 -8.02 -7.17
C ILE A 41 9.79 -6.86 -7.89
N MET A 42 9.04 -5.88 -8.39
CA MET A 42 9.60 -4.69 -9.03
C MET A 42 10.46 -3.89 -8.05
N ASN A 43 10.01 -3.69 -6.81
CA ASN A 43 10.85 -3.06 -5.78
C ASN A 43 12.12 -3.86 -5.50
N PHE A 44 12.03 -5.19 -5.40
CA PHE A 44 13.20 -6.04 -5.21
C PHE A 44 14.21 -5.86 -6.36
N ILE A 45 13.75 -5.83 -7.61
CA ILE A 45 14.57 -5.59 -8.80
C ILE A 45 15.25 -4.21 -8.70
N ILE A 46 14.48 -3.17 -8.38
CA ILE A 46 15.01 -1.80 -8.23
C ILE A 46 16.09 -1.75 -7.14
N CYS A 47 15.82 -2.28 -5.97
CA CYS A 47 16.75 -2.32 -4.83
C CYS A 47 18.01 -3.16 -5.10
N ARG A 48 17.96 -4.12 -6.03
CA ARG A 48 19.08 -5.01 -6.36
C ARG A 48 19.96 -4.47 -7.49
N PHE A 49 19.35 -3.90 -8.54
CA PHE A 49 20.03 -3.54 -9.79
C PHE A 49 20.22 -2.03 -9.98
N PHE A 50 19.31 -1.21 -9.43
CA PHE A 50 19.32 0.24 -9.63
C PHE A 50 19.71 1.02 -8.37
N ARG A 51 20.16 0.33 -7.32
CA ARG A 51 20.56 0.92 -6.03
C ARG A 51 21.54 2.08 -6.21
N ASP A 52 22.64 1.84 -6.91
CA ASP A 52 23.71 2.83 -7.04
C ASP A 52 23.21 4.11 -7.73
N VAL A 53 22.35 3.97 -8.74
CA VAL A 53 21.73 5.10 -9.46
C VAL A 53 20.98 6.02 -8.50
N PHE A 54 20.17 5.44 -7.60
CA PHE A 54 19.33 6.23 -6.69
C PHE A 54 20.09 6.72 -5.45
N VAL A 55 21.08 5.98 -4.97
CA VAL A 55 21.94 6.40 -3.85
C VAL A 55 22.78 7.63 -4.22
N TYR A 56 23.28 7.70 -5.46
CA TYR A 56 24.06 8.85 -5.94
C TYR A 56 23.19 9.97 -6.56
N MET A 57 21.88 9.77 -6.67
CA MET A 57 20.96 10.79 -7.17
C MET A 57 20.81 11.94 -6.16
N ASN A 58 20.55 13.15 -6.64
CA ASN A 58 20.22 14.28 -5.77
C ASN A 58 18.99 13.92 -4.89
N PRO A 59 19.10 13.95 -3.55
CA PRO A 59 17.99 13.57 -2.67
C PRO A 59 16.72 14.39 -2.89
N ALA A 60 16.84 15.69 -3.20
CA ALA A 60 15.68 16.55 -3.46
C ALA A 60 14.94 16.13 -4.73
N LEU A 61 15.67 15.68 -5.76
CA LEU A 61 15.07 15.16 -6.99
C LEU A 61 14.37 13.82 -6.74
N LEU A 62 15.00 12.94 -5.96
CA LEU A 62 14.44 11.62 -5.63
C LEU A 62 13.12 11.76 -4.84
N TYR A 63 13.13 12.52 -3.74
CA TYR A 63 11.93 12.72 -2.93
C TYR A 63 10.87 13.56 -3.65
N GLY A 64 11.27 14.61 -4.37
CA GLY A 64 10.36 15.42 -5.18
C GLY A 64 9.69 14.59 -6.29
N GLY A 65 10.47 13.77 -7.00
CA GLY A 65 9.97 12.83 -8.00
C GLY A 65 9.02 11.80 -7.39
N TYR A 66 9.35 11.25 -6.22
CA TYR A 66 8.46 10.35 -5.48
C TYR A 66 7.10 11.00 -5.15
N PHE A 67 7.09 12.23 -4.62
CA PHE A 67 5.84 12.93 -4.32
C PHE A 67 5.00 13.20 -5.58
N VAL A 68 5.62 13.72 -6.64
CA VAL A 68 4.91 14.05 -7.88
C VAL A 68 4.34 12.80 -8.57
N LEU A 69 5.16 11.75 -8.71
CA LEU A 69 4.75 10.50 -9.34
C LEU A 69 3.74 9.73 -8.47
N GLY A 70 3.94 9.68 -7.16
CA GLY A 70 3.03 9.04 -6.23
C GLY A 70 1.64 9.69 -6.23
N ILE A 71 1.58 11.03 -6.15
CA ILE A 71 0.30 11.76 -6.21
C ILE A 71 -0.38 11.55 -7.56
N SER A 72 0.34 11.72 -8.66
CA SER A 72 -0.24 11.51 -10.00
C SER A 72 -0.69 10.06 -10.22
N GLY A 73 0.04 9.08 -9.69
CA GLY A 73 -0.35 7.67 -9.68
C GLY A 73 -1.65 7.43 -8.92
N ILE A 74 -1.79 7.99 -7.71
CA ILE A 74 -3.03 7.91 -6.91
C ILE A 74 -4.21 8.53 -7.68
N LEU A 75 -4.01 9.71 -8.29
CA LEU A 75 -5.05 10.36 -9.09
C LEU A 75 -5.49 9.48 -10.27
N LEU A 76 -4.55 8.83 -10.97
CA LEU A 76 -4.88 7.92 -12.06
C LEU A 76 -5.65 6.69 -11.56
N VAL A 77 -5.23 6.10 -10.44
CA VAL A 77 -5.91 4.93 -9.85
C VAL A 77 -7.35 5.28 -9.44
N CYS A 78 -7.55 6.40 -8.74
CA CYS A 78 -8.86 6.77 -8.22
C CYS A 78 -9.81 7.29 -9.30
N PHE A 79 -9.34 8.11 -10.25
CA PHE A 79 -10.24 8.83 -11.17
C PHE A 79 -10.41 8.18 -12.54
N CYS A 80 -9.60 7.17 -12.90
CA CYS A 80 -9.70 6.53 -14.21
C CYS A 80 -10.48 5.22 -14.16
N HIS A 81 -11.31 5.01 -15.19
CA HIS A 81 -12.15 3.81 -15.32
C HIS A 81 -11.45 2.67 -16.08
N LYS A 82 -10.52 3.00 -16.98
CA LYS A 82 -9.85 2.01 -17.83
C LYS A 82 -8.79 1.24 -17.02
N PRO A 83 -8.85 -0.11 -16.94
CA PRO A 83 -7.91 -0.90 -16.14
C PRO A 83 -6.43 -0.67 -16.50
N ALA A 84 -6.12 -0.45 -17.78
CA ALA A 84 -4.76 -0.16 -18.23
C ALA A 84 -4.22 1.16 -17.66
N ILE A 85 -5.07 2.18 -17.53
CA ILE A 85 -4.68 3.48 -16.96
C ILE A 85 -4.54 3.37 -15.44
N THR A 86 -5.41 2.62 -14.78
CA THR A 86 -5.27 2.29 -13.35
C THR A 86 -3.96 1.54 -13.09
N PHE A 87 -3.58 0.60 -13.96
CA PHE A 87 -2.30 -0.12 -13.83
C PHE A 87 -1.09 0.77 -14.12
N LEU A 88 -1.20 1.73 -15.04
CA LEU A 88 -0.19 2.78 -15.22
C LEU A 88 -0.03 3.61 -13.94
N GLY A 89 -1.14 4.05 -13.34
CA GLY A 89 -1.14 4.75 -12.06
C GLY A 89 -0.49 3.95 -10.94
N TYR A 90 -0.76 2.64 -10.88
CA TYR A 90 -0.09 1.73 -9.95
C TYR A 90 1.44 1.71 -10.15
N ASN A 91 1.93 1.62 -11.38
CA ASN A 91 3.38 1.65 -11.65
C ASN A 91 4.01 3.01 -11.29
N MET A 92 3.27 4.11 -11.43
CA MET A 92 3.70 5.44 -10.98
C MET A 92 3.81 5.56 -9.46
N ILE A 93 3.28 4.61 -8.70
CA ILE A 93 3.48 4.50 -7.24
C ILE A 93 4.60 3.49 -6.95
N VAL A 94 4.58 2.33 -7.60
CA VAL A 94 5.56 1.24 -7.37
C VAL A 94 6.99 1.69 -7.65
N LEU A 95 7.24 2.22 -8.85
CA LEU A 95 8.60 2.54 -9.29
C LEU A 95 9.30 3.59 -8.41
N PRO A 96 8.69 4.76 -8.11
CA PRO A 96 9.34 5.73 -7.24
C PRO A 96 9.43 5.26 -5.79
N LEU A 97 8.48 4.46 -5.28
CA LEU A 97 8.60 3.87 -3.95
C LEU A 97 9.79 2.89 -3.90
N GLY A 98 9.97 2.06 -4.92
CA GLY A 98 11.15 1.20 -5.07
C GLY A 98 12.46 2.00 -5.12
N ALA A 99 12.46 3.14 -5.79
CA ALA A 99 13.63 4.03 -5.84
C ALA A 99 13.98 4.59 -4.45
N VAL A 100 13.00 5.07 -3.69
CA VAL A 100 13.19 5.52 -2.30
C VAL A 100 13.61 4.36 -1.39
N LEU A 101 12.95 3.20 -1.49
CA LEU A 101 13.31 2.00 -0.74
C LEU A 101 14.77 1.59 -1.00
N SER A 102 15.26 1.74 -2.22
CA SER A 102 16.63 1.36 -2.57
C SER A 102 17.69 2.17 -1.79
N THR A 103 17.38 3.41 -1.41
CA THR A 103 18.27 4.23 -0.57
C THR A 103 18.11 3.90 0.91
N ILE A 104 16.90 3.56 1.37
CA ILE A 104 16.64 3.12 2.76
C ILE A 104 17.39 1.81 3.06
N VAL A 105 17.34 0.84 2.15
CA VAL A 105 18.03 -0.45 2.33
C VAL A 105 19.52 -0.39 1.99
N ALA A 106 20.02 0.77 1.52
CA ALA A 106 21.44 0.94 1.23
C ALA A 106 22.25 0.92 2.53
N GLY A 107 23.25 0.04 2.60
CA GLY A 107 24.07 -0.12 3.80
C GLY A 107 23.50 -1.08 4.85
N ILE A 108 22.27 -1.56 4.70
CA ILE A 108 21.70 -2.58 5.58
C ILE A 108 22.19 -3.97 5.15
N HIS A 109 22.57 -4.80 6.14
CA HIS A 109 23.04 -6.15 5.88
C HIS A 109 21.94 -7.02 5.22
N PRO A 110 22.24 -7.79 4.15
CA PRO A 110 21.23 -8.56 3.42
C PRO A 110 20.41 -9.53 4.28
N LEU A 111 21.01 -10.08 5.35
CA LEU A 111 20.30 -10.95 6.29
C LEU A 111 19.16 -10.23 7.01
N ILE A 112 19.36 -8.97 7.42
CA ILE A 112 18.33 -8.16 8.07
C ILE A 112 17.18 -7.93 7.09
N ILE A 113 17.50 -7.53 5.85
CA ILE A 113 16.50 -7.33 4.79
C ILE A 113 15.68 -8.62 4.56
N PHE A 114 16.34 -9.77 4.51
CA PHE A 114 15.65 -11.07 4.34
C PHE A 114 14.75 -11.40 5.53
N GLN A 115 15.21 -11.17 6.76
CA GLN A 115 14.40 -11.33 7.97
C GLN A 115 13.18 -10.41 7.97
N THR A 116 13.36 -9.13 7.61
CA THR A 116 12.26 -8.17 7.46
C THR A 116 11.25 -8.66 6.42
N CYS A 117 11.70 -9.10 5.23
CA CYS A 117 10.81 -9.67 4.22
C CYS A 117 10.00 -10.86 4.77
N GLY A 118 10.66 -11.76 5.53
CA GLY A 118 10.01 -12.90 6.16
C GLY A 118 8.94 -12.50 7.19
N LEU A 119 9.24 -11.50 8.03
CA LEU A 119 8.30 -10.98 9.03
C LEU A 119 7.12 -10.25 8.38
N THR A 120 7.38 -9.34 7.44
CA THR A 120 6.33 -8.64 6.68
C THR A 120 5.43 -9.64 5.99
N GLY A 121 5.99 -10.60 5.24
CA GLY A 121 5.20 -11.62 4.54
C GLY A 121 4.38 -12.49 5.49
N SER A 122 4.93 -12.85 6.65
CA SER A 122 4.20 -13.63 7.67
C SER A 122 3.01 -12.84 8.22
N ILE A 123 3.21 -11.57 8.57
CA ILE A 123 2.14 -10.70 9.07
C ILE A 123 1.08 -10.48 8.00
N THR A 124 1.47 -10.24 6.74
CA THR A 124 0.54 -10.12 5.62
C THR A 124 -0.32 -11.38 5.49
N VAL A 125 0.28 -12.58 5.47
CA VAL A 125 -0.48 -13.84 5.36
C VAL A 125 -1.46 -14.00 6.52
N ILE A 126 -1.02 -13.75 7.76
CA ILE A 126 -1.89 -13.83 8.95
C ILE A 126 -3.07 -12.87 8.81
N MET A 127 -2.82 -11.62 8.42
CA MET A 127 -3.87 -10.61 8.27
C MET A 127 -4.84 -10.92 7.14
N LEU A 128 -4.36 -11.46 6.02
CA LEU A 128 -5.22 -11.95 4.93
C LEU A 128 -6.12 -13.11 5.41
N CYS A 129 -5.56 -14.07 6.15
CA CYS A 129 -6.34 -15.17 6.74
C CYS A 129 -7.40 -14.65 7.72
N LEU A 130 -7.03 -13.76 8.63
CA LEU A 130 -7.96 -13.13 9.59
C LEU A 130 -9.05 -12.33 8.87
N SER A 131 -8.71 -11.65 7.78
CA SER A 131 -9.65 -10.88 6.97
C SER A 131 -10.70 -11.77 6.32
N VAL A 132 -10.31 -12.95 5.83
CA VAL A 132 -11.25 -13.95 5.29
C VAL A 132 -12.14 -14.55 6.39
N LEU A 133 -11.60 -14.80 7.58
CA LEU A 133 -12.34 -15.39 8.71
C LEU A 133 -13.31 -14.38 9.38
N PHE A 134 -12.91 -13.11 9.49
CA PHE A 134 -13.64 -12.07 10.21
C PHE A 134 -13.82 -10.78 9.40
N PRO A 135 -14.38 -10.83 8.18
CA PRO A 135 -14.43 -9.67 7.27
C PRO A 135 -15.23 -8.49 7.86
N GLN A 136 -16.29 -8.77 8.61
CA GLN A 136 -17.12 -7.73 9.23
C GLN A 136 -16.38 -6.93 10.30
N PHE A 137 -15.40 -7.53 11.01
CA PHE A 137 -14.59 -6.81 11.99
C PHE A 137 -13.76 -5.74 11.28
N PHE A 138 -13.04 -6.14 10.24
CA PHE A 138 -12.19 -5.27 9.44
C PHE A 138 -12.99 -4.13 8.81
N LEU A 139 -14.12 -4.42 8.15
CA LEU A 139 -14.96 -3.38 7.54
C LEU A 139 -15.48 -2.33 8.55
N ARG A 140 -15.66 -2.69 9.83
CA ARG A 140 -16.12 -1.75 10.87
C ARG A 140 -15.03 -0.81 11.35
N ILE A 141 -13.77 -1.26 11.40
CA ILE A 141 -12.65 -0.45 11.93
C ILE A 141 -12.09 0.55 10.91
N GLY A 142 -12.52 0.51 9.64
CA GLY A 142 -11.99 1.39 8.59
C GLY A 142 -11.99 2.89 8.91
N ARG A 143 -13.01 3.39 9.64
CA ARG A 143 -13.03 4.80 10.10
C ARG A 143 -11.95 5.09 11.14
N VAL A 144 -11.70 4.16 12.04
CA VAL A 144 -10.66 4.29 13.06
C VAL A 144 -9.30 4.28 12.39
N LEU A 145 -9.06 3.34 11.48
CA LEU A 145 -7.82 3.24 10.70
C LEU A 145 -7.52 4.53 9.93
N PHE A 146 -8.52 5.12 9.27
CA PHE A 146 -8.37 6.39 8.57
C PHE A 146 -7.94 7.54 9.50
N VAL A 147 -8.55 7.66 10.69
CA VAL A 147 -8.18 8.67 11.68
C VAL A 147 -6.78 8.40 12.24
N SER A 148 -6.44 7.14 12.48
CA SER A 148 -5.11 6.72 12.95
C SER A 148 -4.02 7.09 11.96
N LEU A 149 -4.22 6.87 10.65
CA LEU A 149 -3.25 7.23 9.62
C LEU A 149 -3.01 8.74 9.57
N PHE A 150 -4.08 9.54 9.65
CA PHE A 150 -3.95 11.00 9.71
C PHE A 150 -3.18 11.45 10.97
N ALA A 151 -3.48 10.85 12.13
CA ALA A 151 -2.75 11.12 13.36
C ALA A 151 -1.26 10.73 13.24
N MET A 152 -0.94 9.60 12.60
CA MET A 152 0.44 9.17 12.37
C MET A 152 1.23 10.12 11.46
N ILE A 153 0.59 10.72 10.47
CA ILE A 153 1.23 11.77 9.65
C ILE A 153 1.58 12.98 10.52
N LEU A 154 0.64 13.45 11.37
CA LEU A 154 0.89 14.59 12.26
C LEU A 154 2.00 14.30 13.27
N VAL A 155 1.99 13.10 13.89
CA VAL A 155 3.03 12.67 14.83
C VAL A 155 4.37 12.55 14.11
N GLY A 156 4.41 11.99 12.89
CA GLY A 156 5.64 11.88 12.10
C GLY A 156 6.27 13.24 11.79
N LEU A 157 5.45 14.22 11.37
CA LEU A 157 5.89 15.60 11.17
C LEU A 157 6.41 16.24 12.46
N PHE A 158 5.72 16.02 13.57
CA PHE A 158 6.16 16.49 14.89
C PHE A 158 7.52 15.88 15.29
N CYS A 159 7.66 14.55 15.21
CA CYS A 159 8.92 13.86 15.52
C CYS A 159 10.08 14.35 14.64
N MET A 160 9.82 14.64 13.36
CA MET A 160 10.82 15.21 12.44
C MET A 160 11.31 16.60 12.91
N VAL A 161 10.41 17.48 13.36
CA VAL A 161 10.77 18.81 13.87
C VAL A 161 11.58 18.74 15.16
N PHE A 162 11.20 17.84 16.08
CA PHE A 162 11.81 17.72 17.41
C PHE A 162 12.97 16.71 17.49
N ARG A 163 13.32 16.05 16.38
CA ARG A 163 14.38 15.02 16.29
C ARG A 163 14.23 13.91 17.35
N MET A 164 13.00 13.51 17.65
CA MET A 164 12.72 12.45 18.64
C MET A 164 12.96 11.06 18.05
N ASN A 165 13.45 10.13 18.86
CA ASN A 165 13.68 8.73 18.45
C ASN A 165 12.36 8.06 18.01
N LEU A 166 12.42 7.38 16.86
CA LEU A 166 11.28 6.83 16.15
C LEU A 166 10.90 5.39 16.56
N SER A 167 11.57 4.77 17.53
CA SER A 167 11.38 3.33 17.78
C SER A 167 9.92 2.97 18.10
N ILE A 168 9.23 3.75 18.94
CA ILE A 168 7.80 3.52 19.24
C ILE A 168 6.90 3.85 18.03
N TYR A 169 7.27 4.84 17.22
CA TYR A 169 6.53 5.24 16.04
C TYR A 169 6.41 4.07 15.06
N SER A 170 7.52 3.38 14.78
CA SER A 170 7.56 2.23 13.87
C SER A 170 6.70 1.07 14.36
N TYR A 171 6.68 0.78 15.66
CA TYR A 171 5.80 -0.26 16.23
C TYR A 171 4.31 0.06 16.06
N ILE A 172 3.90 1.30 16.33
CA ILE A 172 2.51 1.73 16.18
C ILE A 172 2.12 1.72 14.69
N SER A 173 3.00 2.23 13.83
CA SER A 173 2.81 2.27 12.37
C SER A 173 2.65 0.86 11.79
N ALA A 174 3.55 -0.07 12.15
CA ALA A 174 3.46 -1.47 11.74
C ALA A 174 2.12 -2.11 12.16
N GLY A 175 1.66 -1.84 13.39
CA GLY A 175 0.36 -2.28 13.86
C GLY A 175 -0.79 -1.74 13.00
N ILE A 176 -0.77 -0.45 12.67
CA ILE A 176 -1.80 0.19 11.83
C ILE A 176 -1.79 -0.37 10.41
N PHE A 177 -0.63 -0.44 9.76
CA PHE A 177 -0.52 -0.98 8.39
C PHE A 177 -0.86 -2.46 8.32
N SER A 178 -0.54 -3.25 9.35
CA SER A 178 -0.99 -4.64 9.43
C SER A 178 -2.52 -4.75 9.46
N LEU A 179 -3.22 -3.87 10.20
CA LEU A 179 -4.68 -3.86 10.23
C LEU A 179 -5.28 -3.37 8.90
N TYR A 180 -4.60 -2.43 8.24
CA TYR A 180 -4.97 -1.95 6.91
C TYR A 180 -4.91 -3.06 5.85
N ILE A 181 -3.88 -3.93 5.86
CA ILE A 181 -3.83 -5.12 4.99
C ILE A 181 -5.10 -5.96 5.10
N GLY A 182 -5.54 -6.24 6.33
CA GLY A 182 -6.76 -7.02 6.56
C GLY A 182 -8.03 -6.24 6.16
N TYR A 183 -8.07 -4.94 6.41
CA TYR A 183 -9.17 -4.06 6.02
C TYR A 183 -9.34 -3.95 4.51
N ASP A 184 -8.24 -3.75 3.79
CA ASP A 184 -8.23 -3.54 2.34
C ASP A 184 -8.58 -4.84 1.62
N TRP A 185 -8.13 -6.00 2.12
CA TRP A 185 -8.57 -7.30 1.60
C TRP A 185 -10.08 -7.53 1.80
N ALA A 186 -10.61 -7.23 2.98
CA ALA A 186 -12.04 -7.38 3.28
C ALA A 186 -12.87 -6.43 2.40
N ARG A 187 -12.41 -5.19 2.26
CA ARG A 187 -13.01 -4.16 1.41
C ARG A 187 -13.00 -4.59 -0.06
N ALA A 188 -11.89 -5.09 -0.58
CA ALA A 188 -11.75 -5.52 -1.96
C ALA A 188 -12.74 -6.62 -2.36
N ASN A 189 -13.01 -7.57 -1.44
CA ASN A 189 -13.98 -8.65 -1.63
C ASN A 189 -15.45 -8.21 -1.41
N SER A 190 -15.67 -6.96 -1.03
CA SER A 190 -17.01 -6.36 -0.86
C SER A 190 -17.50 -5.63 -2.11
N TYR A 191 -16.63 -5.40 -3.09
CA TYR A 191 -16.90 -4.64 -4.31
C TYR A 191 -17.12 -5.55 -5.53
N PRO A 192 -17.71 -5.03 -6.62
CA PRO A 192 -17.82 -5.79 -7.86
C PRO A 192 -16.47 -6.27 -8.38
N HIS A 193 -16.39 -7.54 -8.78
CA HIS A 193 -15.14 -8.19 -9.21
C HIS A 193 -14.76 -7.84 -10.65
N THR A 194 -14.35 -6.60 -10.88
CA THR A 194 -13.85 -6.12 -12.18
C THR A 194 -12.33 -6.09 -12.19
N LEU A 195 -11.72 -6.08 -13.39
CA LEU A 195 -10.27 -5.97 -13.51
C LEU A 195 -9.74 -4.65 -12.93
N LYS A 196 -10.46 -3.54 -13.15
CA LYS A 196 -10.11 -2.23 -12.59
C LYS A 196 -10.05 -2.29 -11.05
N ASN A 197 -11.08 -2.85 -10.42
CA ASN A 197 -11.14 -2.97 -8.96
C ASN A 197 -10.06 -3.92 -8.42
N ALA A 198 -9.66 -4.94 -9.17
CA ALA A 198 -8.55 -5.81 -8.78
C ALA A 198 -7.21 -5.06 -8.77
N VAL A 199 -6.96 -4.19 -9.76
CA VAL A 199 -5.76 -3.35 -9.80
C VAL A 199 -5.77 -2.31 -8.68
N GLU A 200 -6.92 -1.68 -8.43
CA GLU A 200 -7.12 -0.70 -7.35
C GLU A 200 -6.87 -1.35 -5.98
N ALA A 201 -7.50 -2.49 -5.70
CA ALA A 201 -7.28 -3.26 -4.49
C ALA A 201 -5.81 -3.73 -4.33
N ALA A 202 -5.18 -4.15 -5.43
CA ALA A 202 -3.77 -4.55 -5.40
C ALA A 202 -2.84 -3.38 -5.09
N CYS A 203 -3.17 -2.18 -5.57
CA CYS A 203 -2.45 -0.95 -5.29
C CYS A 203 -2.53 -0.58 -3.81
N GLU A 204 -3.73 -0.57 -3.25
CA GLU A 204 -3.98 -0.32 -1.83
C GLU A 204 -3.21 -1.31 -0.94
N LEU A 205 -3.37 -2.61 -1.22
CA LEU A 205 -2.68 -3.68 -0.50
C LEU A 205 -1.14 -3.59 -0.60
N TYR A 206 -0.62 -3.25 -1.79
CA TYR A 206 0.81 -3.06 -2.00
C TYR A 206 1.38 -1.92 -1.15
N ILE A 207 0.67 -0.79 -1.08
CA ILE A 207 1.11 0.38 -0.30
C ILE A 207 1.20 0.00 1.18
N ASP A 208 0.22 -0.72 1.71
CA ASP A 208 0.23 -1.14 3.10
C ASP A 208 1.35 -2.13 3.41
N ILE A 209 1.59 -3.10 2.52
CA ILE A 209 2.69 -4.07 2.66
C ILE A 209 4.05 -3.34 2.59
N ALA A 210 4.21 -2.38 1.68
CA ALA A 210 5.45 -1.63 1.55
C ALA A 210 5.72 -0.75 2.78
N ASN A 211 4.70 -0.10 3.33
CA ASN A 211 4.85 0.66 4.57
C ASN A 211 5.14 -0.25 5.77
N LEU A 212 4.44 -1.38 5.90
CA LEU A 212 4.73 -2.39 6.92
C LEU A 212 6.17 -2.90 6.81
N PHE A 213 6.69 -3.09 5.60
CA PHE A 213 8.09 -3.47 5.39
C PHE A 213 9.06 -2.42 5.92
N ILE A 214 8.82 -1.13 5.61
CA ILE A 214 9.67 -0.02 6.11
C ILE A 214 9.65 0.02 7.64
N ASP A 215 8.48 -0.13 8.25
CA ASP A 215 8.34 -0.10 9.71
C ASP A 215 9.05 -1.27 10.38
N ILE A 216 8.89 -2.50 9.86
CA ILE A 216 9.59 -3.68 10.38
C ILE A 216 11.10 -3.56 10.15
N LEU A 217 11.53 -2.99 9.03
CA LEU A 217 12.94 -2.77 8.76
C LEU A 217 13.54 -1.82 9.80
N ALA A 218 12.85 -0.72 10.10
CA ALA A 218 13.27 0.21 11.15
C ALA A 218 13.33 -0.49 12.52
N ILE A 219 12.30 -1.26 12.88
CA ILE A 219 12.27 -2.02 14.14
C ILE A 219 13.45 -2.99 14.25
N VAL A 220 13.72 -3.78 13.21
CA VAL A 220 14.79 -4.80 13.25
C VAL A 220 16.18 -4.17 13.18
N THR A 221 16.32 -2.98 12.58
CA THR A 221 17.61 -2.28 12.49
C THR A 221 17.95 -1.53 13.78
N ASP A 222 16.95 -1.04 14.51
CA ASP A 222 17.11 -0.28 15.75
C ASP A 222 17.33 -1.15 17.01
N ASN A 223 17.18 -2.48 16.92
CA ASN A 223 17.37 -3.44 18.03
C ASN A 223 18.56 -4.35 17.78
#